data_AF-A0A8S9ZZW4-F1
#
_entry.id   AF-A0A8S9ZZW4-F1
#
_cell.length_a   1.000
_cell.length_b   1.000
_cell.length_c   1.000
_cell.angle_alpha   90.00
_cell.angle_beta   90.00
_cell.angle_gamma   90.00
#
_symmetry.space_group_name_H-M   'P 1'
#
loop_
_entity.id
_entity.type
_entity.pdbx_description
1 polymer ?
#
loop_
_entity_poly.entity_id
_entity_poly.type
_entity_poly.pdbx_seq_one_letter_code
_entity_poly.pdbx_strand_id
1 'polypeptide(L)'
;MKVHSFVRENFCSSKASEKNVSETPSLSQFIYFMFCPSLLYRNSYPLSQTRSWKKVFNHLIHCFASIYAINISFTQIVIPLFNKISYGEEGVGWHLLTLIFPSAIPGAVCLFIGIFYGLLHSWLSMFSEAMYFADRHFYSNWWSSRSMAYYYRTWNLVVHEWLYTYIYRDISKMLGSSRFANALAQISVFFISAVFHEYWFTVSLRMFFPIIFTLYFGFGGILFLISTLIKKPSSLWNIFLWWNLMFGTGLFFTCYASEWYARQRCSRIYENDYLDLLIPRIWDCQHRLK
;
A
#
# COMPACT_ATOMS: atom_id res chain seq x y z
N MET A 1 -5.45 3.81 12.45
CA MET A 1 -4.35 4.81 12.32
C MET A 1 -4.73 6.17 12.91
N LYS A 2 -5.75 6.87 12.42
CA LYS A 2 -6.15 8.20 12.95
C LYS A 2 -6.57 8.20 14.42
N VAL A 3 -7.45 7.30 14.83
CA VAL A 3 -7.85 7.20 16.25
C VAL A 3 -6.64 6.94 17.16
N HIS A 4 -5.73 6.06 16.73
CA HIS A 4 -4.49 5.78 17.45
C HIS A 4 -3.62 7.04 17.62
N SER A 5 -3.42 7.82 16.55
CA SER A 5 -2.62 9.05 16.65
C SER A 5 -3.29 10.09 17.54
N PHE A 6 -4.61 10.25 17.45
CA PHE A 6 -5.36 11.12 18.35
C PHE A 6 -5.18 10.72 19.82
N VAL A 7 -5.40 9.45 20.17
CA VAL A 7 -5.27 8.97 21.56
C VAL A 7 -3.84 9.16 22.07
N ARG A 8 -2.83 8.76 21.27
CA ARG A 8 -1.44 8.82 21.71
C ARG A 8 -0.94 10.25 21.93
N GLU A 9 -1.21 11.15 20.99
CA GLU A 9 -0.75 12.54 21.12
C GLU A 9 -1.43 13.24 22.31
N ASN A 10 -2.73 13.00 22.52
CA ASN A 10 -3.45 13.56 23.67
C ASN A 10 -2.97 12.97 25.00
N PHE A 11 -2.68 11.67 25.06
CA PHE A 11 -2.12 11.03 26.26
C PHE A 11 -0.72 11.57 26.61
N CYS A 12 0.15 11.77 25.60
CA CYS A 12 1.45 12.38 25.82
C CYS A 12 1.31 13.85 26.27
N SER A 13 0.39 14.60 25.68
CA SER A 13 0.11 15.98 26.07
C SER A 13 -0.42 16.07 27.50
N SER A 14 -1.37 15.21 27.90
CA SER A 14 -1.92 15.22 29.27
C SER A 14 -0.85 14.90 30.31
N LYS A 15 0.03 13.94 30.04
CA LYS A 15 1.17 13.60 30.92
C LYS A 15 2.21 14.72 31.00
N ALA A 16 2.42 15.48 29.93
CA ALA A 16 3.28 16.66 29.93
C ALA A 16 2.61 17.86 30.66
N SER A 17 1.28 17.96 30.57
CA SER A 17 0.45 19.02 31.15
C SER A 17 0.11 18.85 32.63
N GLU A 18 0.53 17.78 33.31
CA GLU A 18 0.50 17.76 34.79
C GLU A 18 1.30 18.95 35.40
N LYS A 19 2.07 19.68 34.58
CA LYS A 19 2.75 20.95 34.94
C LYS A 19 2.11 22.25 34.40
N ASN A 20 1.07 22.21 33.54
CA ASN A 20 0.32 23.38 33.04
C ASN A 20 -1.00 22.94 32.38
N VAL A 21 -2.10 23.69 32.58
CA VAL A 21 -3.48 23.41 32.09
C VAL A 21 -3.51 22.73 30.71
N SER A 22 -3.96 21.47 30.65
CA SER A 22 -4.15 20.77 29.37
C SER A 22 -5.38 21.30 28.65
N GLU A 23 -5.18 21.92 27.49
CA GLU A 23 -6.28 22.15 26.56
C GLU A 23 -6.78 20.80 26.04
N THR A 24 -7.96 20.38 26.48
CA THR A 24 -8.64 19.21 25.93
C THR A 24 -9.06 19.49 24.49
N PRO A 25 -8.83 18.58 23.53
CA PRO A 25 -9.18 18.81 22.15
C PRO A 25 -10.70 18.93 21.97
N SER A 26 -11.12 19.93 21.22
CA SER A 26 -12.54 20.11 20.88
C SER A 26 -13.03 19.04 19.91
N LEU A 27 -14.32 18.72 19.96
CA LEU A 27 -14.94 17.80 19.00
C LEU A 27 -14.77 18.29 17.55
N SER A 28 -14.80 19.60 17.33
CA SER A 28 -14.59 20.20 16.00
C SER A 28 -13.19 19.90 15.44
N GLN A 29 -12.14 19.97 16.28
CA GLN A 29 -10.78 19.61 15.86
C GLN A 29 -10.66 18.13 15.53
N PHE A 30 -11.31 17.26 16.32
CA PHE A 30 -11.34 15.83 16.04
C PHE A 30 -12.02 15.53 14.70
N ILE A 31 -13.18 16.13 14.44
CA ILE A 31 -13.90 15.96 13.17
C ILE A 31 -13.05 16.49 12.00
N TYR A 32 -12.44 17.67 12.14
CA TYR A 32 -11.53 18.22 11.12
C TYR A 32 -10.38 17.25 10.81
N PHE A 33 -9.73 16.71 11.85
CA PHE A 33 -8.65 15.74 11.70
C PHE A 33 -9.09 14.46 10.98
N MET A 34 -10.32 13.98 11.23
CA MET A 34 -10.84 12.79 10.57
C MET A 34 -10.97 12.95 9.05
N PHE A 35 -11.20 14.17 8.54
CA PHE A 35 -11.25 14.46 7.10
C PHE A 35 -9.93 15.01 6.52
N CYS A 36 -9.02 15.51 7.37
CA CYS A 36 -7.72 16.00 6.94
C CYS A 36 -6.90 14.89 6.24
N PRO A 37 -6.21 15.15 5.11
CA PRO A 37 -5.39 14.16 4.41
C PRO A 37 -4.02 13.91 5.10
N SER A 38 -4.02 13.80 6.43
CA SER A 38 -2.87 13.43 7.25
C SER A 38 -3.29 12.40 8.29
N LEU A 39 -2.35 11.53 8.70
CA LEU A 39 -2.56 10.54 9.75
C LEU A 39 -1.96 10.98 11.09
N LEU A 40 -1.19 12.06 11.13
CA LEU A 40 -0.61 12.62 12.35
C LEU A 40 -1.60 13.61 12.98
N TYR A 41 -1.96 13.40 14.24
CA TYR A 41 -2.79 14.35 14.97
C TYR A 41 -1.95 15.54 15.48
N ARG A 42 -2.44 16.77 15.29
CA ARG A 42 -1.86 18.01 15.81
C ARG A 42 -3.00 18.95 16.24
N ASN A 43 -2.77 19.76 17.28
CA ASN A 43 -3.78 20.73 17.75
C ASN A 43 -4.04 21.85 16.73
N SER A 44 -3.02 22.21 15.95
CA SER A 44 -3.11 23.17 14.86
C SER A 44 -2.41 22.62 13.61
N TYR A 45 -3.03 22.84 12.46
CA TYR A 45 -2.49 22.51 11.16
C TYR A 45 -2.21 23.78 10.37
N PRO A 46 -1.22 23.80 9.47
CA PRO A 46 -1.02 24.92 8.57
C PRO A 46 -2.22 25.02 7.62
N LEU A 47 -2.90 26.18 7.64
CA LEU A 47 -4.09 26.44 6.83
C LEU A 47 -3.73 27.29 5.60
N SER A 48 -4.39 27.02 4.49
CA SER A 48 -4.29 27.81 3.27
C SER A 48 -5.19 29.04 3.39
N GLN A 49 -4.76 30.18 2.83
CA GLN A 49 -5.50 31.44 2.89
C GLN A 49 -6.78 31.42 2.05
N THR A 50 -6.81 30.64 0.96
CA THR A 50 -7.94 30.60 0.03
C THR A 50 -8.26 29.15 -0.36
N ARG A 51 -9.51 28.91 -0.74
CA ARG A 51 -9.95 27.64 -1.32
C ARG A 51 -10.47 27.87 -2.74
N SER A 52 -9.95 27.11 -3.68
CA SER A 52 -10.39 27.09 -5.07
C SER A 52 -11.23 25.86 -5.35
N TRP A 53 -12.56 26.03 -5.42
CA TRP A 53 -13.48 24.97 -5.83
C TRP A 53 -13.21 24.44 -7.23
N LYS A 54 -12.63 25.26 -8.12
CA LYS A 54 -12.16 24.82 -9.44
C LYS A 54 -11.08 23.75 -9.33
N LYS A 55 -10.10 23.91 -8.42
CA LYS A 55 -9.06 22.89 -8.18
C LYS A 55 -9.67 21.62 -7.60
N VAL A 56 -10.59 21.74 -6.62
CA VAL A 56 -11.31 20.59 -6.04
C VAL A 56 -12.02 19.81 -7.15
N PHE A 57 -12.78 20.50 -8.02
CA PHE A 57 -13.50 19.86 -9.11
C PHE A 57 -12.58 19.22 -10.16
N ASN A 58 -11.46 19.87 -10.50
CA ASN A 58 -10.46 19.29 -11.39
C ASN A 58 -9.85 18.00 -10.81
N HIS A 59 -9.48 18.00 -9.53
CA HIS A 59 -8.99 16.79 -8.86
C HIS A 59 -10.05 15.69 -8.78
N LEU A 60 -11.32 16.04 -8.59
CA LEU A 60 -12.44 15.10 -8.62
C LEU A 60 -12.57 14.44 -10.00
N ILE A 61 -12.49 15.23 -11.09
CA ILE A 61 -12.47 14.70 -12.47
C ILE A 61 -11.30 13.72 -12.64
N HIS A 62 -10.10 14.09 -12.17
CA HIS A 62 -8.93 13.22 -12.26
C HIS A 62 -9.10 11.91 -11.49
N CYS A 63 -9.77 11.92 -10.34
CA CYS A 63 -10.10 10.71 -9.59
C CYS A 63 -11.02 9.79 -10.40
N PHE A 64 -12.10 10.34 -10.98
CA PHE A 64 -13.01 9.55 -11.82
C PHE A 64 -12.33 9.04 -13.10
N ALA A 65 -11.48 9.86 -13.73
CA ALA A 65 -10.70 9.45 -14.89
C ALA A 65 -9.74 8.30 -14.55
N SER A 66 -9.05 8.35 -13.40
CA SER A 66 -8.21 7.24 -12.91
C SER A 66 -9.02 5.95 -12.70
N ILE A 67 -10.20 6.04 -12.08
CA ILE A 67 -11.08 4.86 -11.88
C ILE A 67 -11.51 4.28 -13.22
N TYR A 68 -11.90 5.14 -14.17
CA TYR A 68 -12.30 4.72 -15.50
C TYR A 68 -11.14 4.07 -16.28
N ALA A 69 -9.93 4.62 -16.18
CA ALA A 69 -8.74 4.03 -16.79
C ALA A 69 -8.43 2.62 -16.26
N ILE A 70 -8.60 2.40 -14.95
CA ILE A 70 -8.49 1.06 -14.35
C ILE A 70 -9.58 0.16 -14.92
N ASN A 71 -10.83 0.61 -14.99
CA ASN A 71 -11.93 -0.18 -15.53
C ASN A 71 -11.68 -0.60 -17.00
N ILE A 72 -11.17 0.30 -17.84
CA ILE A 72 -10.75 -0.03 -19.20
C ILE A 72 -9.65 -1.09 -19.18
N SER A 73 -8.62 -0.94 -18.34
CA SER A 73 -7.53 -1.92 -18.24
C SER A 73 -8.06 -3.31 -17.86
N PHE A 74 -9.01 -3.38 -16.93
CA PHE A 74 -9.64 -4.65 -16.56
C PHE A 74 -10.47 -5.24 -17.70
N THR A 75 -11.34 -4.45 -18.34
CA THR A 75 -12.26 -4.95 -19.38
C THR A 75 -11.53 -5.34 -20.66
N GLN A 76 -10.50 -4.60 -21.06
CA GLN A 76 -9.81 -4.80 -22.34
C GLN A 76 -8.60 -5.73 -22.25
N ILE A 77 -7.96 -5.85 -21.10
CA ILE A 77 -6.73 -6.63 -20.94
C ILE A 77 -6.96 -7.82 -20.01
N VAL A 78 -7.38 -7.56 -18.78
CA VAL A 78 -7.43 -8.59 -17.73
C VAL A 78 -8.47 -9.65 -18.04
N ILE A 79 -9.73 -9.27 -18.22
CA ILE A 79 -10.81 -10.22 -18.48
C ILE A 79 -10.50 -11.13 -19.69
N PRO A 80 -10.12 -10.62 -20.87
CA PRO A 80 -9.82 -11.48 -22.01
C PRO A 80 -8.55 -12.32 -21.81
N LEU A 81 -7.53 -11.81 -21.11
CA LEU A 81 -6.31 -12.56 -20.81
C LEU A 81 -6.61 -13.77 -19.93
N PHE A 82 -7.31 -13.56 -18.82
CA PHE A 82 -7.59 -14.64 -17.87
C PHE A 82 -8.73 -15.56 -18.32
N ASN A 83 -9.63 -15.08 -19.20
CA ASN A 83 -10.71 -15.92 -19.67
C ASN A 83 -10.24 -17.07 -20.57
N LYS A 84 -9.18 -16.85 -21.36
CA LYS A 84 -8.62 -17.82 -22.31
C LYS A 84 -7.86 -18.97 -21.66
N ILE A 85 -7.66 -18.93 -20.35
CA ILE A 85 -6.85 -19.90 -19.61
C ILE A 85 -7.59 -21.23 -19.51
N SER A 86 -6.97 -22.29 -20.04
CA SER A 86 -7.34 -23.68 -19.78
C SER A 86 -6.42 -24.26 -18.71
N TYR A 87 -6.95 -24.54 -17.51
CA TYR A 87 -6.16 -25.07 -16.40
C TYR A 87 -5.81 -26.57 -16.56
N GLY A 88 -6.42 -27.28 -17.53
CA GLY A 88 -6.27 -28.73 -17.68
C GLY A 88 -5.09 -29.19 -18.56
N GLU A 89 -4.51 -28.30 -19.38
CA GLU A 89 -3.54 -28.70 -20.41
C GLU A 89 -2.08 -28.39 -20.04
N GLU A 90 -1.83 -27.31 -19.29
CA GLU A 90 -0.49 -26.85 -18.94
C GLU A 90 -0.29 -26.75 -17.42
N GLY A 91 0.90 -27.13 -16.94
CA GLY A 91 1.28 -27.03 -15.53
C GLY A 91 1.11 -25.63 -14.95
N VAL A 92 0.60 -25.53 -13.71
CA VAL A 92 0.34 -24.25 -13.01
C VAL A 92 1.55 -23.31 -13.02
N GLY A 93 2.77 -23.84 -12.86
CA GLY A 93 3.99 -23.04 -12.89
C GLY A 93 4.26 -22.38 -14.25
N TRP A 94 4.08 -23.12 -15.35
CA TRP A 94 4.24 -22.60 -16.70
C TRP A 94 3.19 -21.54 -17.02
N HIS A 95 1.96 -21.79 -16.58
CA HIS A 95 0.85 -20.87 -16.70
C HIS A 95 1.13 -19.53 -15.98
N LEU A 96 1.63 -19.56 -14.75
CA LEU A 96 1.99 -18.35 -14.02
C LEU A 96 3.14 -17.60 -14.72
N LEU A 97 4.16 -18.30 -15.19
CA LEU A 97 5.31 -17.68 -15.85
C LEU A 97 4.94 -16.92 -17.13
N THR A 98 4.08 -17.49 -17.96
CA THR A 98 3.65 -16.87 -19.23
C THR A 98 2.77 -15.64 -19.02
N LEU A 99 2.05 -15.56 -17.90
CA LEU A 99 1.14 -14.47 -17.57
C LEU A 99 1.79 -13.26 -16.86
N ILE A 100 2.98 -13.41 -16.26
CA ILE A 100 3.62 -12.32 -15.50
C ILE A 100 3.83 -11.08 -16.38
N PHE A 101 4.39 -11.25 -17.58
CA PHE A 101 4.71 -10.13 -18.46
C PHE A 101 3.45 -9.44 -19.03
N PRO A 102 2.47 -10.17 -19.59
CA PRO A 102 1.19 -9.56 -20.02
C PRO A 102 0.46 -8.84 -18.88
N SER A 103 0.53 -9.38 -17.66
CA SER A 103 -0.14 -8.80 -16.47
C SER A 103 0.60 -7.62 -15.85
N ALA A 104 1.86 -7.38 -16.23
CA ALA A 104 2.63 -6.24 -15.74
C ALA A 104 2.01 -4.90 -16.18
N ILE A 105 1.43 -4.84 -17.38
CA ILE A 105 0.76 -3.64 -17.89
C ILE A 105 -0.47 -3.25 -17.04
N PRO A 106 -1.49 -4.13 -16.85
CA PRO A 106 -2.62 -3.80 -15.99
C PRO A 106 -2.20 -3.58 -14.53
N GLY A 107 -1.19 -4.30 -14.04
CA GLY A 107 -0.60 -4.08 -12.72
C GLY A 107 0.00 -2.66 -12.57
N ALA A 108 0.76 -2.21 -13.56
CA ALA A 108 1.34 -0.87 -13.60
C ALA A 108 0.27 0.23 -13.70
N VAL A 109 -0.79 0.03 -14.49
CA VAL A 109 -1.93 0.96 -14.57
C VAL A 109 -2.60 1.09 -13.19
N CYS A 110 -2.85 -0.03 -12.51
CA CYS A 110 -3.44 -0.01 -11.17
C CYS A 110 -2.56 0.73 -10.16
N LEU A 111 -1.25 0.44 -10.15
CA LEU A 111 -0.32 1.04 -9.19
C LEU A 111 -0.08 2.53 -9.47
N PHE A 112 0.23 2.90 -10.71
CA PHE A 112 0.67 4.27 -11.04
C PHE A 112 -0.50 5.22 -11.31
N ILE A 113 -1.52 4.79 -12.08
CA ILE A 113 -2.66 5.65 -12.42
C ILE A 113 -3.71 5.61 -11.32
N GLY A 114 -3.99 4.41 -10.80
CA GLY A 114 -4.99 4.23 -9.75
C GLY A 114 -4.51 4.69 -8.38
N ILE A 115 -3.56 3.97 -7.80
CA ILE A 115 -3.12 4.20 -6.43
C ILE A 115 -2.29 5.48 -6.35
N PHE A 116 -1.24 5.62 -7.14
CA PHE A 116 -0.36 6.79 -7.03
C PHE A 116 -1.05 8.09 -7.50
N TYR A 117 -1.47 8.17 -8.77
CA TYR A 117 -2.05 9.40 -9.29
C TYR A 117 -3.50 9.66 -8.83
N GLY A 118 -4.34 8.63 -8.84
CA GLY A 118 -5.75 8.75 -8.45
C GLY A 118 -5.90 8.98 -6.94
N LEU A 119 -5.34 8.11 -6.12
CA LEU A 119 -5.49 8.17 -4.66
C LEU A 119 -4.48 9.12 -4.00
N LEU A 120 -3.17 8.91 -4.15
CA LEU A 120 -2.19 9.73 -3.42
C LEU A 120 -2.13 11.17 -3.92
N HIS A 121 -2.18 11.40 -5.24
CA HIS A 121 -2.14 12.75 -5.77
C HIS A 121 -3.53 13.40 -5.78
N SER A 122 -4.46 12.87 -6.59
CA SER A 122 -5.71 13.58 -6.89
C SER A 122 -6.67 13.59 -5.70
N TRP A 123 -6.90 12.44 -5.05
CA TRP A 123 -7.84 12.35 -3.92
C TRP A 123 -7.34 13.12 -2.70
N LEU A 124 -6.08 12.93 -2.27
CA LEU A 124 -5.54 13.70 -1.13
C LEU A 124 -5.46 15.20 -1.43
N SER A 125 -5.12 15.60 -2.66
CA SER A 125 -5.12 17.01 -3.07
C SER A 125 -6.52 17.61 -3.04
N MET A 126 -7.53 16.87 -3.51
CA MET A 126 -8.94 17.28 -3.44
C MET A 126 -9.37 17.56 -1.99
N PHE A 127 -9.10 16.63 -1.07
CA PHE A 127 -9.42 16.83 0.35
C PHE A 127 -8.62 17.96 0.98
N SER A 128 -7.33 18.12 0.64
CA SER A 128 -6.53 19.21 1.20
C SER A 128 -7.06 20.57 0.79
N GLU A 129 -7.42 20.76 -0.48
CA GLU A 129 -8.00 21.99 -0.97
C GLU A 129 -9.40 22.22 -0.35
N ALA A 130 -10.24 21.18 -0.28
CA ALA A 130 -11.57 21.27 0.32
C ALA A 130 -11.55 21.71 1.79
N MET A 131 -10.54 21.23 2.54
CA MET A 131 -10.37 21.44 3.99
C MET A 131 -9.44 22.61 4.35
N TYR A 132 -8.97 23.42 3.40
CA TYR A 132 -7.96 24.47 3.62
C TYR A 132 -6.63 23.95 4.19
N PHE A 133 -6.30 22.67 4.00
CA PHE A 133 -5.03 22.12 4.46
C PHE A 133 -3.88 22.55 3.54
N ALA A 134 -2.88 23.23 4.10
CA ALA A 134 -1.76 23.78 3.33
C ALA A 134 -0.62 22.79 3.09
N ASP A 135 -0.45 21.80 3.97
CA ASP A 135 0.62 20.81 3.82
C ASP A 135 0.23 19.73 2.80
N ARG A 136 0.61 19.95 1.54
CA ARG A 136 0.23 19.08 0.42
C ARG A 136 1.36 18.14 0.01
N HIS A 137 2.35 17.94 0.88
CA HIS A 137 3.50 17.10 0.60
C HIS A 137 3.21 15.62 0.90
N PHE A 138 2.35 14.99 0.08
CA PHE A 138 1.94 13.59 0.29
C PHE A 138 2.96 12.56 -0.19
N TYR A 139 3.81 12.94 -1.14
CA TYR A 139 4.87 12.11 -1.72
C TYR A 139 6.00 13.01 -2.21
N SER A 140 7.18 12.42 -2.41
CA SER A 140 8.36 13.09 -2.98
C SER A 140 8.80 12.41 -4.27
N ASN A 141 9.97 12.77 -4.82
CA ASN A 141 10.48 12.28 -6.10
C ASN A 141 10.96 10.82 -6.04
N TRP A 142 10.05 9.89 -5.74
CA TRP A 142 10.33 8.46 -5.57
C TRP A 142 10.71 7.76 -6.88
N TRP A 143 10.31 8.30 -8.03
CA TRP A 143 10.61 7.71 -9.35
C TRP A 143 12.07 7.87 -9.81
N SER A 144 12.83 8.73 -9.12
CA SER A 144 14.28 8.92 -9.33
C SER A 144 15.05 8.49 -8.07
N SER A 145 14.57 7.45 -7.39
CA SER A 145 15.21 6.93 -6.18
C SER A 145 16.54 6.26 -6.50
N ARG A 146 17.57 6.60 -5.71
CA ARG A 146 18.91 5.98 -5.81
C ARG A 146 19.13 4.82 -4.85
N SER A 147 18.11 4.44 -4.06
CA SER A 147 18.11 3.29 -3.17
C SER A 147 16.68 2.85 -2.82
N MET A 148 16.50 1.57 -2.50
CA MET A 148 15.19 1.04 -2.07
C MET A 148 14.71 1.68 -0.76
N ALA A 149 15.64 1.95 0.17
CA ALA A 149 15.33 2.70 1.39
C ALA A 149 14.84 4.13 1.13
N TYR A 150 15.30 4.80 0.06
CA TYR A 150 14.78 6.12 -0.31
C TYR A 150 13.37 6.01 -0.92
N TYR A 151 13.12 4.99 -1.76
CA TYR A 151 11.80 4.73 -2.33
C TYR A 151 10.71 4.56 -1.26
N TYR A 152 10.92 3.68 -0.28
CA TYR A 152 9.93 3.45 0.80
C TYR A 152 9.60 4.69 1.63
N ARG A 153 10.56 5.62 1.76
CA ARG A 153 10.39 6.86 2.53
C ARG A 153 9.71 7.97 1.73
N THR A 154 9.63 7.85 0.41
CA THR A 154 9.20 8.96 -0.47
C THR A 154 7.93 8.65 -1.27
N TRP A 155 7.54 7.37 -1.38
CA TRP A 155 6.33 6.95 -2.10
C TRP A 155 5.03 7.47 -1.47
N ASN A 156 4.84 7.22 -0.17
CA ASN A 156 3.65 7.62 0.58
C ASN A 156 4.09 8.20 1.93
N LEU A 157 4.28 9.52 1.97
CA LEU A 157 4.74 10.20 3.17
C LEU A 157 3.71 10.11 4.30
N VAL A 158 2.42 10.19 3.97
CA VAL A 158 1.33 10.15 4.96
C VAL A 158 1.38 8.88 5.82
N VAL A 159 1.54 7.71 5.19
CA VAL A 159 1.64 6.44 5.91
C VAL A 159 3.04 6.27 6.51
N HIS A 160 4.09 6.64 5.77
CA HIS A 160 5.46 6.55 6.25
C HIS A 160 5.68 7.32 7.56
N GLU A 161 5.21 8.56 7.65
CA GLU A 161 5.35 9.40 8.83
C GLU A 161 4.57 8.84 10.03
N TRP A 162 3.39 8.26 9.79
CA TRP A 162 2.62 7.59 10.84
C TRP A 162 3.37 6.36 11.37
N LEU A 163 3.85 5.49 10.48
CA LEU A 163 4.64 4.31 10.86
C LEU A 163 5.93 4.70 11.60
N TYR A 164 6.62 5.72 11.11
CA TYR A 164 7.85 6.21 11.73
C TYR A 164 7.58 6.79 13.13
N THR A 165 6.56 7.63 13.26
CA THR A 165 6.30 8.38 14.50
C THR A 165 5.74 7.50 15.61
N TYR A 166 4.88 6.55 15.26
CA TYR A 166 4.08 5.78 16.21
C TYR A 166 4.51 4.34 16.39
N ILE A 167 5.17 3.73 15.40
CA ILE A 167 5.64 2.35 15.50
C ILE A 167 7.15 2.35 15.69
N TYR A 168 7.90 2.88 14.72
CA TYR A 168 9.36 2.84 14.75
C TYR A 168 9.93 3.52 16.00
N ARG A 169 9.57 4.78 16.25
CA ARG A 169 10.11 5.56 17.38
C ARG A 169 9.71 4.98 18.74
N ASP A 170 8.54 4.38 18.86
CA ASP A 170 8.08 3.84 20.14
C ASP A 170 8.75 2.52 20.46
N ILE A 171 8.85 1.61 19.48
CA ILE A 171 9.60 0.36 19.62
C ILE A 171 11.08 0.68 19.92
N SER A 172 11.68 1.61 19.19
CA SER A 172 13.08 2.03 19.42
C SER A 172 13.29 2.59 20.84
N LYS A 173 12.36 3.41 21.34
CA LYS A 173 12.42 3.93 22.73
C LYS A 173 12.24 2.83 23.77
N MET A 174 11.31 1.88 23.54
CA MET A 174 11.04 0.78 24.48
C MET A 174 12.21 -0.19 24.63
N LEU A 175 12.88 -0.52 23.52
CA LEU A 175 14.02 -1.45 23.50
C LEU A 175 15.37 -0.78 23.82
N GLY A 176 15.39 0.54 24.02
CA GLY A 176 16.59 1.36 24.18
C GLY A 176 17.32 1.56 22.86
N SER A 177 17.79 2.79 22.57
CA SER A 177 18.31 3.28 21.27
C SER A 177 19.57 2.60 20.69
N SER A 178 19.79 1.31 20.99
CA SER A 178 20.83 0.46 20.42
C SER A 178 20.62 0.20 18.92
N ARG A 179 21.69 -0.20 18.23
CA ARG A 179 21.61 -0.60 16.81
C ARG A 179 20.66 -1.78 16.60
N PHE A 180 20.65 -2.73 17.54
CA PHE A 180 19.76 -3.88 17.51
C PHE A 180 18.29 -3.46 17.63
N ALA A 181 17.97 -2.57 18.57
CA ALA A 181 16.62 -2.05 18.73
C ALA A 181 16.11 -1.32 17.49
N ASN A 182 16.96 -0.52 16.83
CA ASN A 182 16.60 0.17 15.60
C ASN A 182 16.36 -0.80 14.44
N ALA A 183 17.15 -1.87 14.33
CA ALA A 183 16.93 -2.92 13.33
C ALA A 183 15.62 -3.67 13.60
N LEU A 184 15.36 -4.04 14.85
CA LEU A 184 14.12 -4.72 15.24
C LEU A 184 12.89 -3.83 15.00
N ALA A 185 12.97 -2.54 15.32
CA ALA A 185 11.93 -1.56 15.04
C ALA A 185 11.66 -1.45 13.53
N GLN A 186 12.72 -1.44 12.71
CA GLN A 186 12.57 -1.40 11.25
C GLN A 186 11.90 -2.66 10.70
N ILE A 187 12.32 -3.85 11.14
CA ILE A 187 11.72 -5.13 10.74
C ILE A 187 10.25 -5.19 11.17
N SER A 188 9.95 -4.73 12.38
CA SER A 188 8.59 -4.69 12.92
C SER A 188 7.67 -3.79 12.08
N VAL A 189 8.16 -2.61 11.66
CA VAL A 189 7.41 -1.72 10.77
C VAL A 189 7.13 -2.37 9.42
N PHE A 190 8.13 -3.00 8.81
CA PHE A 190 7.93 -3.71 7.54
C PHE A 190 6.96 -4.88 7.67
N PHE A 191 7.06 -5.65 8.75
CA PHE A 191 6.17 -6.77 9.03
C PHE A 191 4.72 -6.31 9.21
N ILE A 192 4.48 -5.33 10.09
CA ILE A 192 3.14 -4.77 10.33
C ILE A 192 2.56 -4.22 9.02
N SER A 193 3.36 -3.46 8.25
CA SER A 193 2.93 -2.96 6.95
C SER A 193 2.54 -4.09 6.01
N ALA A 194 3.35 -5.14 5.87
CA ALA A 194 3.07 -6.28 5.00
C ALA A 194 1.78 -7.02 5.39
N VAL A 195 1.57 -7.24 6.69
CA VAL A 195 0.34 -7.87 7.21
C VAL A 195 -0.90 -7.02 6.89
N PHE A 196 -0.82 -5.69 7.03
CA PHE A 196 -1.94 -4.81 6.67
C PHE A 196 -2.28 -4.85 5.17
N HIS A 197 -1.26 -4.92 4.30
CA HIS A 197 -1.50 -5.07 2.86
C HIS A 197 -2.19 -6.41 2.57
N GLU A 198 -1.68 -7.51 3.13
CA GLU A 198 -2.27 -8.84 2.94
C GLU A 198 -3.71 -8.91 3.46
N TYR A 199 -3.97 -8.33 4.64
CA TYR A 199 -5.31 -8.24 5.22
C TYR A 199 -6.29 -7.54 4.29
N TRP A 200 -5.89 -6.40 3.71
CA TRP A 200 -6.76 -5.65 2.82
C TRP A 200 -7.14 -6.45 1.57
N PHE A 201 -6.18 -7.11 0.93
CA PHE A 201 -6.45 -7.97 -0.22
C PHE A 201 -7.25 -9.21 0.15
N THR A 202 -6.95 -9.85 1.28
CA THR A 202 -7.66 -11.03 1.75
C THR A 202 -9.14 -10.74 1.98
N VAL A 203 -9.47 -9.62 2.64
CA VAL A 203 -10.85 -9.21 2.88
C VAL A 203 -11.55 -8.79 1.59
N SER A 204 -10.87 -8.03 0.73
CA SER A 204 -11.46 -7.50 -0.51
C SER A 204 -11.74 -8.60 -1.54
N LEU A 205 -10.83 -9.57 -1.68
CA LEU A 205 -10.96 -10.68 -2.64
C LEU A 205 -11.63 -11.92 -2.03
N ARG A 206 -11.81 -11.95 -0.70
CA ARG A 206 -12.35 -13.10 0.06
C ARG A 206 -11.58 -14.39 -0.19
N MET A 207 -10.25 -14.28 -0.26
CA MET A 207 -9.32 -15.40 -0.47
C MET A 207 -7.99 -15.06 0.18
N PHE A 208 -7.33 -16.04 0.79
CA PHE A 208 -6.00 -15.85 1.37
C PHE A 208 -4.93 -16.38 0.40
N PHE A 209 -4.07 -15.50 -0.09
CA PHE A 209 -2.93 -15.90 -0.91
C PHE A 209 -1.76 -14.96 -0.65
N PRO A 210 -0.79 -15.33 0.22
CA PRO A 210 0.18 -14.41 0.85
C PRO A 210 1.31 -13.91 -0.06
N ILE A 211 0.98 -13.56 -1.30
CA ILE A 211 1.93 -13.11 -2.32
C ILE A 211 2.35 -11.67 -2.07
N ILE A 212 1.44 -10.75 -1.69
CA ILE A 212 1.87 -9.38 -1.38
C ILE A 212 2.72 -9.36 -0.11
N PHE A 213 2.39 -10.18 0.89
CA PHE A 213 3.24 -10.35 2.07
C PHE A 213 4.65 -10.79 1.69
N THR A 214 4.78 -11.82 0.85
CA THR A 214 6.08 -12.37 0.42
C THR A 214 6.87 -11.38 -0.44
N LEU A 215 6.21 -10.69 -1.37
CA LEU A 215 6.83 -9.66 -2.22
C LEU A 215 7.31 -8.45 -1.41
N TYR A 216 6.51 -7.97 -0.48
CA TYR A 216 6.81 -6.77 0.29
C TYR A 216 7.79 -7.05 1.43
N PHE A 217 7.49 -8.03 2.30
CA PHE A 217 8.32 -8.35 3.46
C PHE A 217 9.57 -9.16 3.09
N GLY A 218 9.41 -10.20 2.27
CA GLY A 218 10.51 -11.05 1.83
C GLY A 218 11.43 -10.32 0.86
N PHE A 219 11.01 -10.17 -0.40
CA PHE A 219 11.84 -9.55 -1.43
C PHE A 219 12.14 -8.07 -1.12
N GLY A 220 11.11 -7.29 -0.80
CA GLY A 220 11.27 -5.88 -0.45
C GLY A 220 12.16 -5.62 0.77
N GLY A 221 12.07 -6.47 1.81
CA GLY A 221 12.92 -6.40 3.00
C GLY A 221 14.38 -6.75 2.71
N ILE A 222 14.63 -7.80 1.93
CA ILE A 222 16.00 -8.18 1.50
C ILE A 222 16.61 -7.05 0.67
N LEU A 223 15.89 -6.50 -0.31
CA LEU A 223 16.36 -5.39 -1.13
C LEU A 223 16.62 -4.12 -0.30
N PHE A 224 15.80 -3.86 0.70
CA PHE A 224 16.04 -2.79 1.65
C PHE A 224 17.38 -2.99 2.37
N LEU A 225 17.64 -4.17 2.94
CA LEU A 225 18.90 -4.49 3.62
C LEU A 225 20.10 -4.32 2.68
N ILE A 226 20.04 -4.89 1.47
CA ILE A 226 21.11 -4.73 0.47
C ILE A 226 21.35 -3.25 0.15
N SER A 227 20.28 -2.46 0.00
CA SER A 227 20.40 -1.02 -0.28
C SER A 227 21.02 -0.23 0.86
N THR A 228 20.91 -0.69 2.11
CA THR A 228 21.58 -0.06 3.26
C THR A 228 23.06 -0.41 3.35
N LEU A 229 23.47 -1.56 2.80
CA LEU A 229 24.86 -1.99 2.75
C LEU A 229 25.63 -1.30 1.61
N ILE A 230 24.98 -1.10 0.47
CA ILE A 230 25.58 -0.45 -0.70
C ILE A 230 25.43 1.08 -0.59
N LYS A 231 26.47 1.72 -0.06
CA LYS A 231 26.47 3.18 0.19
C LYS A 231 26.58 4.06 -1.05
N LYS A 232 27.00 3.52 -2.20
CA LYS A 232 27.18 4.32 -3.42
C LYS A 232 25.85 4.50 -4.15
N PRO A 233 25.30 5.72 -4.22
CA PRO A 233 24.10 5.99 -4.98
C PRO A 233 24.44 5.86 -6.47
N SER A 234 23.77 4.95 -7.17
CA SER A 234 24.01 4.68 -8.59
C SER A 234 22.71 4.84 -9.39
N SER A 235 22.83 5.25 -10.65
CA SER A 235 21.67 5.28 -11.57
C SER A 235 21.10 3.87 -11.81
N LEU A 236 21.94 2.83 -11.64
CA LEU A 236 21.55 1.42 -11.74
C LEU A 236 20.45 1.06 -10.73
N TRP A 237 20.45 1.66 -9.54
CA TRP A 237 19.37 1.45 -8.57
C TRP A 237 18.01 1.92 -9.07
N ASN A 238 17.97 2.97 -9.88
CA ASN A 238 16.71 3.44 -10.46
C ASN A 238 16.19 2.45 -11.50
N ILE A 239 17.06 1.95 -12.38
CA ILE A 239 16.71 0.92 -13.37
C ILE A 239 16.20 -0.34 -12.66
N PHE A 240 16.92 -0.78 -11.63
CA PHE A 240 16.53 -1.93 -10.82
C PHE A 240 15.20 -1.71 -10.09
N LEU A 241 14.96 -0.52 -9.54
CA LEU A 241 13.68 -0.17 -8.92
C LEU A 241 12.52 -0.30 -9.90
N TRP A 242 12.65 0.28 -11.10
CA TRP A 242 11.62 0.19 -12.12
C TRP A 242 11.36 -1.24 -12.56
N TRP A 243 12.43 -2.03 -12.76
CA TRP A 243 12.30 -3.44 -13.09
C TRP A 243 11.59 -4.22 -11.97
N ASN A 244 11.98 -3.99 -10.71
CA ASN A 244 11.35 -4.60 -9.53
C ASN A 244 9.86 -4.22 -9.40
N LEU A 245 9.49 -2.96 -9.65
CA LEU A 245 8.09 -2.52 -9.59
C LEU A 245 7.25 -3.15 -10.71
N MET A 246 7.76 -3.19 -11.95
CA MET A 246 7.05 -3.81 -13.08
C MET A 246 6.90 -5.33 -12.88
N PHE A 247 7.98 -6.00 -12.48
CA PHE A 247 7.96 -7.43 -12.23
C PHE A 247 7.08 -7.79 -11.02
N GLY A 248 7.20 -7.04 -9.93
CA GLY A 248 6.39 -7.24 -8.72
C GLY A 248 4.90 -7.01 -8.94
N THR A 249 4.53 -5.98 -9.73
CA THR A 249 3.12 -5.75 -10.10
C THR A 249 2.59 -6.84 -11.04
N GLY A 250 3.40 -7.33 -11.98
CA GLY A 250 3.05 -8.47 -12.83
C GLY A 250 2.81 -9.76 -12.05
N LEU A 251 3.71 -10.09 -11.11
CA LEU A 251 3.56 -11.24 -10.21
C LEU A 251 2.32 -11.12 -9.34
N PHE A 252 2.15 -9.96 -8.69
CA PHE A 252 0.97 -9.68 -7.87
C PHE A 252 -0.31 -9.92 -8.67
N PHE A 253 -0.43 -9.29 -9.83
CA PHE A 253 -1.65 -9.35 -10.62
C PHE A 253 -1.93 -10.77 -11.13
N THR A 254 -0.90 -11.45 -11.63
CA THR A 254 -1.00 -12.83 -12.12
C THR A 254 -1.47 -13.78 -11.03
N CYS A 255 -0.80 -13.77 -9.88
CA CYS A 255 -1.11 -14.67 -8.78
C CYS A 255 -2.53 -14.47 -8.24
N TYR A 256 -2.92 -13.22 -7.95
CA TYR A 256 -4.25 -12.94 -7.39
C TYR A 256 -5.37 -13.18 -8.41
N ALA A 257 -5.18 -12.80 -9.67
CA ALA A 257 -6.18 -13.04 -10.70
C ALA A 257 -6.32 -14.54 -11.02
N SER A 258 -5.22 -15.27 -11.21
CA SER A 258 -5.27 -16.71 -11.49
C SER A 258 -5.96 -17.48 -10.37
N GLU A 259 -5.70 -17.14 -9.09
CA GLU A 259 -6.39 -17.75 -7.95
C GLU A 259 -7.88 -17.40 -7.92
N TRP A 260 -8.25 -16.15 -8.21
CA TRP A 260 -9.65 -15.74 -8.27
C TRP A 260 -10.44 -16.48 -9.37
N TYR A 261 -9.87 -16.62 -10.56
CA TYR A 261 -10.48 -17.38 -11.67
C TYR A 261 -10.49 -18.89 -11.39
N ALA A 262 -9.45 -19.43 -10.76
CA ALA A 262 -9.42 -20.82 -10.32
C ALA A 262 -10.54 -21.12 -9.32
N ARG A 263 -10.82 -20.21 -8.37
CA ARG A 263 -11.94 -20.36 -7.42
C ARG A 263 -13.32 -20.39 -8.08
N GLN A 264 -13.47 -19.78 -9.25
CA GLN A 264 -14.73 -19.83 -9.99
C GLN A 264 -14.88 -21.13 -10.77
N ARG A 265 -13.83 -21.49 -11.52
CA ARG A 265 -13.83 -22.58 -12.50
C ARG A 265 -13.55 -23.96 -11.92
N CYS A 266 -12.84 -24.05 -10.80
CA CYS A 266 -12.50 -25.33 -10.18
C CYS A 266 -13.39 -25.63 -8.96
N SER A 267 -13.67 -26.92 -8.75
CA SER A 267 -14.48 -27.39 -7.62
C SER A 267 -13.77 -27.09 -6.30
N ARG A 268 -14.53 -27.03 -5.20
CA ARG A 268 -13.93 -26.91 -3.86
C ARG A 268 -13.07 -28.15 -3.59
N ILE A 269 -11.94 -27.94 -2.94
CA ILE A 269 -11.02 -29.02 -2.54
C ILE A 269 -11.39 -29.52 -1.14
N TYR A 270 -11.73 -28.60 -0.25
CA TYR A 270 -12.11 -28.87 1.14
C TYR A 270 -13.57 -28.51 1.37
N GLU A 271 -14.29 -29.37 2.10
CA GLU A 271 -15.66 -29.10 2.53
C GLU A 271 -15.73 -28.03 3.63
N ASN A 272 -14.65 -27.89 4.42
CA ASN A 272 -14.53 -26.87 5.43
C ASN A 272 -14.21 -25.50 4.80
N ASP A 273 -15.13 -24.54 4.95
CA ASP A 273 -15.01 -23.18 4.39
C ASP A 273 -13.71 -22.46 4.84
N TYR A 274 -13.20 -22.72 6.05
CA TYR A 274 -11.95 -22.10 6.52
C TYR A 274 -10.71 -22.64 5.80
N LEU A 275 -10.67 -23.95 5.54
CA LEU A 275 -9.55 -24.56 4.83
C LEU A 275 -9.58 -24.19 3.35
N ASP A 276 -10.77 -24.11 2.76
CA ASP A 276 -10.95 -23.64 1.38
C ASP A 276 -10.55 -22.17 1.21
N LEU A 277 -10.74 -21.34 2.25
CA LEU A 277 -10.28 -19.95 2.24
C LEU A 277 -8.74 -19.83 2.33
N LEU A 278 -8.11 -20.63 3.20
CA LEU A 278 -6.69 -20.54 3.52
C LEU A 278 -5.78 -21.20 2.47
N ILE A 279 -6.24 -22.26 1.82
CA ILE A 279 -5.45 -23.01 0.85
C ILE A 279 -5.80 -22.51 -0.56
N PRO A 280 -4.81 -22.05 -1.36
CA PRO A 280 -5.06 -21.59 -2.71
C PRO A 280 -5.52 -22.75 -3.60
N ARG A 281 -6.57 -22.53 -4.41
CA ARG A 281 -7.13 -23.56 -5.29
C ARG A 281 -6.34 -23.74 -6.58
N ILE A 282 -5.52 -22.76 -6.96
CA ILE A 282 -4.76 -22.78 -8.22
C ILE A 282 -3.86 -24.03 -8.34
N TRP A 283 -3.32 -24.54 -7.23
CA TRP A 283 -2.38 -25.66 -7.23
C TRP A 283 -3.02 -27.00 -7.64
N ASP A 284 -4.29 -27.23 -7.31
CA ASP A 284 -5.00 -28.49 -7.57
C ASP A 284 -6.06 -28.38 -8.69
N CYS A 285 -6.18 -27.21 -9.31
CA CYS A 285 -7.23 -26.88 -10.27
C CYS A 285 -7.19 -27.77 -11.54
N GLN A 286 -6.01 -28.26 -11.92
CA GLN A 286 -5.83 -29.09 -13.13
C GLN A 286 -6.65 -30.39 -13.09
N HIS A 287 -6.90 -30.93 -11.90
CA HIS A 287 -7.56 -32.22 -11.71
C HIS A 287 -9.07 -32.12 -11.45
N ARG A 288 -9.63 -30.90 -11.33
CA ARG A 288 -11.00 -30.68 -10.82
C ARG A 288 -11.69 -29.47 -11.46
N LEU A 289 -11.75 -29.45 -12.79
CA LEU A 289 -12.56 -28.51 -13.56
C LEU A 289 -14.06 -28.76 -13.30
N LYS A 290 -14.84 -27.69 -13.15
CA LYS A 290 -16.31 -27.74 -13.07
C LYS A 290 -16.96 -27.82 -14.44
#